data_AF-A0A0G2FUF5-F1
#
_entry.id   AF-A0A0G2FUF5-F1
#
_cell.length_a   1.000
_cell.length_b   1.000
_cell.length_c   1.000
_cell.angle_alpha   90.00
_cell.angle_beta   90.00
_cell.angle_gamma   90.00
#
_symmetry.space_group_name_H-M   'P 1'
#
loop_
_entity.id
_entity.type
_entity.pdbx_description
1 polymer ?
#
loop_
_entity_poly.entity_id
_entity_poly.type
_entity_poly.pdbx_seq_one_letter_code
_entity_poly.pdbx_strand_id
1 'polypeptide(L)'
;MQLPSSTALLLAAALGGARASAGPDLGVGEMLSGGSVLFPRQQGQGATGQNLQAFTGALGGIKADAVTNSGNSERPFEVDGDTFTDFNSAAQRSCDNQKNKCAQEANNGGNAGFEVSDCDNQNNQCKASINTATQTAFLTLTSSNAEFDFFCEN
;
A
#
# COMPACT_ATOMS: atom_id res chain seq x y z
N MET A 1 31.60 -44.01 31.76
CA MET A 1 31.87 -42.97 32.77
C MET A 1 30.67 -42.03 32.78
N GLN A 2 30.08 -41.88 33.96
CA GLN A 2 28.85 -41.16 34.27
C GLN A 2 29.09 -39.63 34.34
N LEU A 3 28.09 -38.85 33.92
CA LEU A 3 27.61 -37.47 34.27
C LEU A 3 28.19 -36.75 35.51
N PRO A 4 27.85 -35.46 35.83
CA PRO A 4 27.11 -34.37 35.12
C PRO A 4 27.69 -32.93 35.32
N SER A 5 27.10 -31.90 34.67
CA SER A 5 26.80 -30.57 35.26
C SER A 5 26.07 -29.71 34.20
N SER A 6 24.77 -29.47 34.25
CA SER A 6 24.01 -28.64 35.21
C SER A 6 24.53 -27.21 35.35
N THR A 7 24.04 -26.31 34.50
CA THR A 7 23.89 -24.90 34.89
C THR A 7 22.53 -24.42 34.42
N ALA A 8 21.64 -24.32 35.40
CA ALA A 8 20.28 -23.85 35.29
C ALA A 8 20.22 -22.34 35.59
N LEU A 9 19.20 -21.71 35.01
CA LEU A 9 18.54 -20.46 35.40
C LEU A 9 19.38 -19.18 35.58
N LEU A 10 19.01 -18.16 34.81
CA LEU A 10 18.65 -16.85 35.38
C LEU A 10 17.42 -16.29 34.65
N LEU A 11 16.32 -16.17 35.38
CA LEU A 11 15.15 -15.37 35.03
C LEU A 11 15.55 -13.88 35.09
N ALA A 12 15.13 -13.11 34.10
CA ALA A 12 14.91 -11.68 34.25
C ALA A 12 13.48 -11.35 33.80
N ALA A 13 12.62 -11.11 34.77
CA ALA A 13 11.30 -10.53 34.60
C ALA A 13 11.40 -9.01 34.82
N ALA A 14 10.88 -8.22 33.87
CA ALA A 14 10.41 -6.84 34.06
C ALA A 14 9.57 -6.47 32.82
N LEU A 15 8.24 -6.49 32.93
CA LEU A 15 7.36 -5.37 33.31
C LEU A 15 7.07 -4.40 32.14
N GLY A 16 5.83 -4.49 31.65
CA GLY A 16 4.98 -3.32 31.47
C GLY A 16 5.12 -2.54 30.16
N GLY A 17 4.15 -2.71 29.26
CA GLY A 17 3.97 -1.81 28.13
C GLY A 17 2.89 -2.21 27.12
N ALA A 18 1.75 -2.75 27.57
CA ALA A 18 0.59 -2.88 26.70
C ALA A 18 -0.03 -1.48 26.48
N ARG A 19 0.39 -0.82 25.40
CA ARG A 19 -0.36 0.32 24.86
C ARG A 19 -1.54 -0.22 24.07
N ALA A 20 -2.64 -0.45 24.77
CA ALA A 20 -3.97 -0.50 24.18
C ALA A 20 -4.34 0.92 23.75
N SER A 21 -4.26 1.23 22.46
CA SER A 21 -5.02 2.36 21.92
C SER A 21 -6.43 1.84 21.66
N ALA A 22 -7.33 2.27 22.52
CA ALA A 22 -8.76 2.06 22.44
C ALA A 22 -9.28 2.26 21.01
N GLY A 23 -10.01 1.26 20.51
CA GLY A 23 -11.01 1.54 19.49
C GLY A 23 -12.07 2.48 20.09
N PRO A 24 -12.66 3.39 19.32
CA PRO A 24 -13.84 4.09 19.79
C PRO A 24 -14.98 3.08 19.95
N ASP A 25 -15.27 2.83 21.22
CA ASP A 25 -16.50 2.27 21.74
C ASP A 25 -17.72 2.96 21.11
N LEU A 26 -18.66 2.13 20.67
CA LEU A 26 -19.97 2.49 20.18
C LEU A 26 -20.80 3.05 21.34
N GLY A 27 -20.62 4.35 21.61
CA GLY A 27 -21.51 5.13 22.45
C GLY A 27 -22.88 5.29 21.76
N VAL A 28 -23.72 4.25 21.85
CA VAL A 28 -25.17 4.35 21.66
C VAL A 28 -25.78 5.08 22.86
N GLY A 29 -25.62 6.41 22.84
CA GLY A 29 -26.33 7.35 23.69
C GLY A 29 -27.54 7.89 22.94
N GLU A 30 -28.64 7.15 23.01
CA GLU A 30 -29.99 7.60 22.66
C GLU A 30 -30.30 8.92 23.41
N MET A 31 -30.62 10.01 22.70
CA MET A 31 -31.67 10.95 23.10
C MET A 31 -32.05 11.90 21.93
N LEU A 32 -33.12 11.50 21.22
CA LEU A 32 -34.28 12.31 20.79
C LEU A 32 -34.14 13.37 19.67
N SER A 33 -34.61 12.93 18.50
CA SER A 33 -35.65 13.57 17.66
C SER A 33 -35.31 14.85 16.89
N GLY A 34 -34.93 14.67 15.62
CA GLY A 34 -35.24 15.65 14.57
C GLY A 34 -34.19 15.78 13.45
N GLY A 35 -34.22 14.87 12.48
CA GLY A 35 -33.76 15.12 11.11
C GLY A 35 -32.24 15.08 10.85
N SER A 36 -31.89 14.40 9.75
CA SER A 36 -30.58 14.38 9.11
C SER A 36 -29.53 13.48 9.79
N VAL A 37 -29.51 12.22 9.35
CA VAL A 37 -28.38 11.31 9.55
C VAL A 37 -27.16 11.95 8.86
N LEU A 38 -26.31 12.62 9.62
CA LEU A 38 -24.97 12.98 9.19
C LEU A 38 -24.18 11.68 9.09
N PHE A 39 -24.30 10.99 7.95
CA PHE A 39 -23.30 10.02 7.57
C PHE A 39 -21.94 10.75 7.61
N PRO A 40 -20.90 10.20 8.27
CA PRO A 40 -19.57 10.76 8.13
C PRO A 40 -19.27 10.75 6.64
N ARG A 41 -19.23 11.95 6.06
CA ARG A 41 -18.73 12.22 4.73
C ARG A 41 -17.35 11.57 4.74
N GLN A 42 -17.23 10.37 4.14
CA GLN A 42 -15.95 9.68 3.99
C GLN A 42 -15.07 10.73 3.35
N GLN A 43 -14.21 11.33 4.18
CA GLN A 43 -13.33 12.41 3.77
C GLN A 43 -12.64 11.86 2.55
N GLY A 44 -12.82 12.52 1.41
CA GLY A 44 -12.11 12.14 0.21
C GLY A 44 -10.64 12.22 0.55
N GLN A 45 -10.05 11.06 0.86
CA GLN A 45 -8.65 10.83 0.62
C GLN A 45 -8.48 11.20 -0.84
N GLY A 46 -7.90 12.39 -1.08
CA GLY A 46 -7.30 12.66 -2.37
C GLY A 46 -6.51 11.42 -2.75
N ALA A 47 -6.66 10.96 -3.99
CA ALA A 47 -6.15 9.68 -4.46
C ALA A 47 -4.60 9.54 -4.41
N THR A 48 -3.91 10.44 -3.73
CA THR A 48 -2.47 10.46 -3.46
C THR A 48 -2.00 9.35 -2.50
N GLY A 49 -2.92 8.63 -1.85
CA GLY A 49 -2.59 7.48 -0.98
C GLY A 49 -2.82 6.09 -1.60
N GLN A 50 -3.40 6.01 -2.80
CA GLN A 50 -3.74 4.71 -3.40
C GLN A 50 -2.60 4.21 -4.29
N ASN A 51 -2.11 3.01 -3.99
CA ASN A 51 -1.16 2.30 -4.84
C ASN A 51 -1.91 1.42 -5.85
N LEU A 52 -1.69 1.66 -7.14
CA LEU A 52 -2.28 0.85 -8.21
C LEU A 52 -1.40 -0.35 -8.61
N GLN A 53 -0.19 -0.49 -8.06
CA GLN A 53 0.64 -1.68 -8.26
C GLN A 53 0.09 -2.85 -7.44
N ALA A 54 -0.58 -3.78 -8.11
CA ALA A 54 -1.22 -4.94 -7.50
C ALA A 54 -0.26 -6.11 -7.25
N PHE A 55 0.91 -6.14 -7.89
CA PHE A 55 1.89 -7.20 -7.68
C PHE A 55 2.50 -7.13 -6.27
N THR A 56 2.39 -8.22 -5.52
CA THR A 56 2.86 -8.30 -4.12
C THR A 56 4.09 -9.18 -3.93
N GLY A 57 4.52 -9.92 -4.97
CA GLY A 57 5.74 -10.72 -4.92
C GLY A 57 6.96 -9.85 -4.62
N ALA A 58 7.86 -10.33 -3.75
CA ALA A 58 9.00 -9.56 -3.28
C ALA A 58 10.22 -10.45 -2.99
N LEU A 59 10.95 -10.82 -4.04
CA LEU A 59 12.11 -11.69 -3.92
C LEU A 59 13.23 -10.91 -3.21
N GLY A 60 13.89 -11.53 -2.23
CA GLY A 60 14.83 -10.82 -1.37
C GLY A 60 14.20 -9.69 -0.55
N GLY A 61 12.86 -9.67 -0.38
CA GLY A 61 12.14 -8.60 0.30
C GLY A 61 11.95 -7.33 -0.54
N ILE A 62 12.31 -7.35 -1.83
CA ILE A 62 12.29 -6.19 -2.71
C ILE A 62 10.94 -6.11 -3.41
N LYS A 63 10.13 -5.12 -3.02
CA LYS A 63 8.80 -4.88 -3.57
C LYS A 63 8.86 -3.98 -4.80
N ALA A 64 7.84 -4.08 -5.65
CA ALA A 64 7.62 -3.14 -6.72
C ALA A 64 7.26 -1.75 -6.17
N ASP A 65 7.70 -0.72 -6.87
CA ASP A 65 7.43 0.67 -6.46
C ASP A 65 5.94 0.98 -6.60
N ALA A 66 5.41 1.82 -5.72
CA ALA A 66 4.00 2.18 -5.78
C ALA A 66 3.71 2.98 -7.06
N VAL A 67 2.55 2.73 -7.66
CA VAL A 67 1.97 3.57 -8.71
C VAL A 67 0.97 4.50 -8.04
N THR A 68 1.35 5.76 -7.82
CA THR A 68 0.56 6.76 -7.09
C THR A 68 0.06 7.88 -7.99
N ASN A 69 -0.86 8.69 -7.48
CA ASN A 69 -1.34 9.85 -8.21
C ASN A 69 -0.29 10.98 -8.12
N SER A 70 0.18 11.45 -9.28
CA SER A 70 1.18 12.53 -9.36
C SER A 70 0.63 13.93 -9.01
N GLY A 71 -0.70 14.07 -8.98
CA GLY A 71 -1.40 15.36 -8.91
C GLY A 71 -1.45 16.14 -10.22
N ASN A 72 -0.79 15.67 -11.29
CA ASN A 72 -0.84 16.28 -12.61
C ASN A 72 -1.85 15.54 -13.52
N SER A 73 -2.90 16.23 -13.95
CA SER A 73 -3.94 15.65 -14.82
C SER A 73 -3.44 15.18 -16.19
N GLU A 74 -2.35 15.76 -16.71
CA GLU A 74 -1.76 15.36 -18.00
C GLU A 74 -0.89 14.10 -17.86
N ARG A 75 -0.32 13.86 -16.68
CA ARG A 75 0.54 12.70 -16.37
C ARG A 75 0.18 12.13 -15.00
N PRO A 76 -1.02 11.53 -14.85
CA PRO A 76 -1.62 11.27 -13.54
C PRO A 76 -0.94 10.18 -12.72
N PHE A 77 -0.09 9.35 -13.33
CA PHE A 77 0.59 8.25 -12.64
C PHE A 77 2.02 8.66 -12.28
N GLU A 78 2.47 8.31 -11.08
CA GLU A 78 3.84 8.51 -10.61
C GLU A 78 4.42 7.20 -10.07
N VAL A 79 5.70 6.96 -10.37
CA VAL A 79 6.49 5.83 -9.85
C VAL A 79 7.90 6.33 -9.59
N ASP A 80 8.33 6.35 -8.33
CA ASP A 80 9.70 6.73 -7.94
C ASP A 80 10.13 8.10 -8.52
N GLY A 81 9.20 9.07 -8.58
CA GLY A 81 9.40 10.40 -9.14
C GLY A 81 9.26 10.52 -10.67
N ASP A 82 9.20 9.40 -11.40
CA ASP A 82 8.86 9.40 -12.83
C ASP A 82 7.33 9.48 -13.01
N THR A 83 6.84 10.35 -13.90
CA THR A 83 5.39 10.46 -14.18
C THR A 83 4.99 9.85 -15.52
N PHE A 84 3.76 9.36 -15.66
CA PHE A 84 3.28 8.67 -16.86
C PHE A 84 1.86 9.11 -17.23
N THR A 85 1.55 9.03 -18.53
CA THR A 85 0.24 9.34 -19.09
C THR A 85 -0.76 8.19 -18.94
N ASP A 86 -0.27 6.95 -18.85
CA ASP A 86 -1.10 5.75 -18.75
C ASP A 86 -0.60 4.78 -17.66
N PHE A 87 -1.53 4.00 -17.13
CA PHE A 87 -1.27 3.04 -16.06
C PHE A 87 -0.31 1.92 -16.47
N ASN A 88 -0.38 1.43 -17.71
CA ASN A 88 0.41 0.27 -18.13
C ASN A 88 1.90 0.63 -18.15
N SER A 89 2.24 1.80 -18.72
CA SER A 89 3.61 2.33 -18.70
C SER A 89 4.14 2.53 -17.27
N ALA A 90 3.33 3.09 -16.37
CA ALA A 90 3.70 3.26 -14.97
C ALA A 90 3.92 1.91 -14.26
N ALA A 91 2.99 0.97 -14.41
CA ALA A 91 3.07 -0.35 -13.78
C ALA A 91 4.27 -1.16 -14.32
N GLN A 92 4.58 -1.06 -15.63
CA GLN A 92 5.79 -1.65 -16.22
C GLN A 92 7.06 -1.05 -15.61
N ARG A 93 7.12 0.29 -15.47
CA ARG A 93 8.25 0.96 -14.81
C ARG A 93 8.46 0.46 -13.39
N SER A 94 7.37 0.33 -12.64
CA SER A 94 7.38 -0.20 -11.27
C SER A 94 7.95 -1.63 -11.20
N CYS A 95 7.56 -2.51 -12.13
CA CYS A 95 8.13 -3.86 -12.24
C CYS A 95 9.62 -3.85 -12.62
N ASP A 96 10.02 -3.00 -13.57
CA ASP A 96 11.42 -2.92 -14.00
C ASP A 96 12.32 -2.32 -12.91
N ASN A 97 11.82 -1.37 -12.11
CA ASN A 97 12.50 -0.88 -10.93
C ASN A 97 12.69 -1.98 -9.88
N GLN A 98 11.65 -2.80 -9.63
CA GLN A 98 11.75 -3.96 -8.74
C GLN A 98 12.87 -4.89 -9.19
N LYS A 99 12.88 -5.25 -10.47
CA LYS A 99 13.88 -6.15 -11.06
C LYS A 99 15.29 -5.60 -10.90
N ASN A 100 15.48 -4.29 -11.13
CA ASN A 100 16.79 -3.68 -10.99
C ASN A 100 17.28 -3.69 -9.55
N LYS A 101 16.43 -3.37 -8.58
CA LYS A 101 16.73 -3.47 -7.14
C LYS A 101 17.03 -4.92 -6.76
N CYS A 102 16.23 -5.88 -7.23
CA CYS A 102 16.43 -7.32 -7.02
C CYS A 102 17.77 -7.81 -7.58
N ALA A 103 18.10 -7.43 -8.81
CA ALA A 103 19.36 -7.80 -9.43
C ALA A 103 20.57 -7.19 -8.72
N GLN A 104 20.44 -5.96 -8.19
CA GLN A 104 21.49 -5.36 -7.36
C GLN A 104 21.73 -6.19 -6.10
N GLU A 105 20.67 -6.63 -5.41
CA GLU A 105 20.77 -7.49 -4.22
C GLU A 105 21.41 -8.85 -4.54
N ALA A 106 20.96 -9.51 -5.62
CA ALA A 106 21.54 -10.76 -6.08
C ALA A 106 23.06 -10.64 -6.35
N ASN A 107 23.50 -9.50 -6.87
CA ASN A 107 24.90 -9.24 -7.20
C ASN A 107 25.74 -8.73 -6.02
N ASN A 108 25.15 -8.05 -5.02
CA ASN A 108 25.89 -7.32 -4.00
C ASN A 108 26.51 -8.18 -2.88
N GLY A 109 26.18 -9.47 -2.76
CA GLY A 109 26.54 -10.23 -1.55
C GLY A 109 27.10 -11.64 -1.74
N GLY A 110 27.17 -12.17 -2.97
CA GLY A 110 27.61 -13.56 -3.22
C GLY A 110 26.77 -14.67 -2.55
N ASN A 111 25.71 -14.31 -1.81
CA ASN A 111 24.90 -15.24 -1.02
C ASN A 111 23.49 -14.70 -0.74
N ALA A 112 22.86 -14.02 -1.72
CA ALA A 112 21.47 -13.55 -1.59
C ALA A 112 20.45 -14.70 -1.47
N GLY A 113 20.86 -15.94 -1.78
CA GLY A 113 20.00 -17.11 -1.79
C GLY A 113 19.09 -17.21 -3.03
N PHE A 114 19.30 -16.34 -4.02
CA PHE A 114 18.63 -16.31 -5.33
C PHE A 114 19.55 -15.65 -6.37
N GLU A 115 19.22 -15.86 -7.65
CA GLU A 115 19.98 -15.35 -8.79
C GLU A 115 19.26 -14.20 -9.51
N VAL A 116 19.95 -13.50 -10.41
CA VAL A 116 19.34 -12.48 -11.27
C VAL A 116 18.24 -13.08 -12.16
N SER A 117 18.36 -14.35 -12.55
CA SER A 117 17.34 -15.10 -13.30
C SER A 117 16.02 -15.23 -12.53
N ASP A 118 16.07 -15.34 -11.20
CA ASP A 118 14.89 -15.33 -10.34
C ASP A 118 14.23 -13.95 -10.30
N CYS A 119 15.03 -12.87 -10.34
CA CYS A 119 14.51 -11.50 -10.49
C CYS A 119 13.82 -11.29 -11.84
N ASP A 120 14.33 -11.87 -12.93
CA ASP A 120 13.68 -11.84 -14.25
C ASP A 120 12.35 -12.60 -14.23
N ASN A 121 12.31 -13.76 -13.58
CA ASN A 121 11.07 -14.52 -13.38
C ASN A 121 10.03 -13.71 -12.58
N GLN A 122 10.46 -13.04 -11.50
CA GLN A 122 9.60 -12.13 -10.75
C GLN A 122 9.11 -10.95 -11.61
N ASN A 123 9.95 -10.36 -12.45
CA ASN A 123 9.56 -9.28 -13.37
C ASN A 123 8.46 -9.74 -14.34
N ASN A 124 8.60 -10.95 -14.90
CA ASN A 124 7.60 -11.52 -15.80
C ASN A 124 6.25 -11.72 -15.10
N GLN A 125 6.27 -12.20 -13.85
CA GLN A 125 5.05 -12.33 -13.04
C GLN A 125 4.43 -10.96 -12.71
N CYS A 126 5.27 -9.98 -12.37
CA CYS A 126 4.83 -8.60 -12.14
C CYS A 126 4.14 -8.03 -13.39
N LYS A 127 4.79 -8.13 -14.56
CA LYS A 127 4.22 -7.65 -15.83
C LYS A 127 2.96 -8.40 -16.25
N ALA A 128 2.88 -9.71 -15.99
CA ALA A 128 1.66 -10.47 -16.24
C ALA A 128 0.48 -9.98 -15.39
N SER A 129 0.75 -9.55 -14.14
CA SER A 129 -0.28 -9.04 -13.24
C SER A 129 -0.91 -7.72 -13.70
N ILE A 130 -0.21 -6.92 -14.52
CA ILE A 130 -0.70 -5.63 -15.06
C ILE A 130 -2.00 -5.84 -15.84
N ASN A 131 -2.11 -6.94 -16.61
CA ASN A 131 -3.30 -7.25 -17.41
C ASN A 131 -4.49 -7.72 -16.56
N THR A 132 -4.26 -8.04 -15.29
CA THR A 132 -5.29 -8.50 -14.33
C THR A 132 -5.68 -7.42 -13.33
N ALA A 133 -5.09 -6.23 -13.42
CA ALA A 133 -5.38 -5.12 -12.52
C ALA A 133 -6.83 -4.65 -12.67
N THR A 134 -7.57 -4.62 -11.56
CA THR A 134 -8.97 -4.17 -11.53
C THR A 134 -9.11 -2.66 -11.37
N GLN A 135 -8.08 -1.99 -10.84
CA GLN A 135 -8.01 -0.54 -10.71
C GLN A 135 -6.83 -0.01 -11.51
N THR A 136 -7.13 0.73 -12.58
CA THR A 136 -6.12 1.29 -13.52
C THR A 136 -6.21 2.81 -13.63
N ALA A 137 -7.01 3.44 -12.77
CA ALA A 137 -7.17 4.89 -12.71
C ALA A 137 -7.39 5.33 -11.26
N PHE A 138 -7.05 6.56 -10.95
CA PHE A 138 -7.35 7.16 -9.66
C PHE A 138 -8.78 7.68 -9.67
N LEU A 139 -9.61 7.28 -8.70
CA LEU A 139 -10.91 7.89 -8.52
C LEU A 139 -10.70 9.35 -8.11
N THR A 140 -10.94 10.27 -9.05
CA THR A 140 -11.11 11.67 -8.72
C THR A 140 -12.48 11.76 -8.07
N LEU A 141 -12.51 11.91 -6.74
CA LEU A 141 -13.71 12.38 -6.05
C LEU A 141 -13.84 13.87 -6.40
N THR A 142 -14.18 14.17 -7.66
CA THR A 142 -14.80 15.45 -7.97
C THR A 142 -16.10 15.47 -7.20
N SER A 143 -16.11 16.18 -6.08
CA SER A 143 -17.35 16.56 -5.41
C SER A 143 -18.06 17.54 -6.36
N SER A 144 -18.73 17.02 -7.38
CA SER A 144 -19.66 17.79 -8.23
C SER A 144 -20.95 18.16 -7.48
N ASN A 145 -20.89 18.32 -6.16
CA ASN A 145 -22.03 18.70 -5.31
C ASN A 145 -21.90 20.14 -4.80
N ALA A 146 -21.31 21.02 -5.60
CA ALA A 146 -21.63 22.45 -5.55
C ALA A 146 -22.74 22.81 -6.55
N GLU A 147 -23.25 21.85 -7.32
CA GLU A 147 -24.55 21.94 -7.99
C GLU A 147 -25.61 21.17 -7.19
N PHE A 148 -25.86 21.61 -5.95
CA PHE A 148 -27.25 21.63 -5.49
C PHE A 148 -27.82 22.97 -5.97
N ASP A 149 -28.03 23.05 -7.28
CA ASP A 149 -29.10 23.84 -7.88
C ASP A 149 -30.44 23.17 -7.51
N PHE A 150 -30.68 23.02 -6.20
CA PHE A 150 -31.98 22.66 -5.68
C PHE A 150 -32.67 23.98 -5.42
N PHE A 151 -33.28 24.51 -6.48
CA PHE A 151 -34.46 25.36 -6.47
C PHE A 151 -35.02 25.62 -5.05
N CYS A 152 -34.46 26.62 -4.37
CA CYS A 152 -35.21 27.38 -3.37
C CYS A 152 -36.01 28.47 -4.09
N GLU A 153 -36.72 28.07 -5.15
CA GLU A 153 -37.74 28.89 -5.79
C GLU A 153 -39.07 28.17 -5.63
N ASN A 154 -39.71 28.43 -4.48
CA ASN A 154 -41.14 28.67 -4.36
C ASN A 154 -41.48 29.23 -2.98
#